data_AF-A0ABD3ZIH8-F1
#
_entry.id   AF-A0ABD3ZIH8-F1
#
_cell.length_a   1.000
_cell.length_b   1.000
_cell.length_c   1.000
_cell.angle_alpha   90.00
_cell.angle_beta   90.00
_cell.angle_gamma   90.00
#
_symmetry.space_group_name_H-M   'P 1'
#
loop_
_entity.id
_entity.type
_entity.pdbx_description
1 polymer ?
#
loop_
_entity_poly.entity_id
_entity_poly.type
_entity_poly.pdbx_seq_one_letter_code
_entity_poly.pdbx_strand_id
1 'polypeptide(L)'
;MKFMKRRVKISLRNLELCFPEMSEAERRAKVAKNFESVGMGLIETGMAWFWPTWRINRWCKAEGLENIAKAQQEGKGVLLIGLHFLTLELGARIFGVHNPGVGVYRPNDNKVVDWMQTWGRLRSNKYMLDRKDVKGMIRALKEGEIVWYAPDHDYGPRSSVFVPLFAVEQAATTTGTYILARMGKPAIIPFNAVRAEDGSGYTMVIQPRLEDFPLENETVAAIAMNKVVEQEILRAPTQYMWMHRRFKTRPKGMPSRY
;
A
#
# COMPACT_ATOMS: atom_id res chain seq x y z
N MET A 1 -1.30 -11.40 24.21
CA MET A 1 -1.20 -12.20 22.95
C MET A 1 -0.03 -13.17 23.01
N LYS A 2 -0.26 -14.45 22.69
CA LYS A 2 0.76 -15.52 22.76
C LYS A 2 1.55 -15.72 21.44
N PHE A 3 1.03 -15.25 20.30
CA PHE A 3 1.60 -15.45 18.96
C PHE A 3 2.39 -14.21 18.47
N MET A 4 3.42 -14.41 17.62
CA MET A 4 4.21 -13.35 16.96
C MET A 4 4.68 -12.20 17.87
N LYS A 5 5.13 -12.50 19.11
CA LYS A 5 5.51 -11.50 20.13
C LYS A 5 6.39 -10.35 19.62
N ARG A 6 7.37 -10.65 18.75
CA ARG A 6 8.24 -9.64 18.15
C ARG A 6 7.46 -8.64 17.27
N ARG A 7 6.51 -9.13 16.47
CA ARG A 7 5.69 -8.26 15.61
C ARG A 7 4.72 -7.43 16.42
N VAL A 8 4.18 -7.97 17.51
CA VAL A 8 3.33 -7.21 18.46
C VAL A 8 4.09 -6.02 19.03
N LYS A 9 5.34 -6.24 19.48
CA LYS A 9 6.21 -5.16 19.99
C LYS A 9 6.47 -4.10 18.92
N ILE A 10 6.71 -4.51 17.67
CA ILE A 10 6.91 -3.59 16.54
C ILE A 10 5.65 -2.75 16.29
N SER A 11 4.47 -3.37 16.29
CA SER A 11 3.20 -2.66 16.07
C SER A 11 2.88 -1.67 17.18
N LEU A 12 3.08 -2.05 18.44
CA LEU A 12 2.95 -1.14 19.58
C LEU A 12 3.89 0.06 19.44
N ARG A 13 5.17 -0.20 19.12
CA ARG A 13 6.17 0.85 18.94
C ARG A 13 5.83 1.78 17.78
N ASN A 14 5.31 1.25 16.68
CA ASN A 14 4.88 2.10 15.56
C ASN A 14 3.72 3.02 15.95
N LEU A 15 2.69 2.49 16.63
CA LEU A 15 1.56 3.30 17.07
C LEU A 15 1.98 4.36 18.10
N GLU A 16 2.87 4.01 19.03
CA GLU A 16 3.45 4.96 19.99
C GLU A 16 4.21 6.10 19.28
N LEU A 17 5.00 5.77 18.26
CA LEU A 17 5.74 6.77 17.49
C LEU A 17 4.84 7.66 16.62
N CYS A 18 3.78 7.10 16.03
CA CYS A 18 2.85 7.85 15.17
C CYS A 18 1.85 8.68 15.97
N PHE A 19 1.43 8.18 17.13
CA PHE A 19 0.35 8.73 17.96
C PHE A 19 0.80 8.81 19.43
N PRO A 20 1.71 9.74 19.78
CA PRO A 20 2.28 9.83 21.13
C PRO A 20 1.22 10.06 22.22
N GLU A 21 0.16 10.81 21.90
CA GLU A 21 -0.96 11.10 22.80
C GLU A 21 -1.90 9.91 23.03
N MET A 22 -1.81 8.84 22.24
CA MET A 22 -2.65 7.66 22.42
C MET A 22 -2.19 6.87 23.64
N SER A 23 -3.08 6.59 24.59
CA SER A 23 -2.72 5.87 25.82
C SER A 23 -2.20 4.45 25.53
N GLU A 24 -1.43 3.87 26.46
CA GLU A 24 -0.96 2.49 26.31
C GLU A 24 -2.11 1.49 26.19
N ALA A 25 -3.20 1.70 26.95
CA ALA A 25 -4.38 0.86 26.90
C ALA A 25 -5.04 0.88 25.51
N GLU A 26 -5.23 2.06 24.93
CA GLU A 26 -5.78 2.22 23.59
C GLU A 26 -4.87 1.62 22.52
N ARG A 27 -3.56 1.84 22.61
CA ARG A 27 -2.57 1.22 21.70
C ARG A 27 -2.66 -0.30 21.74
N ARG A 28 -2.75 -0.90 22.93
CA ARG A 28 -2.89 -2.36 23.10
C ARG A 28 -4.20 -2.87 22.51
N ALA A 29 -5.32 -2.15 22.71
CA ALA A 29 -6.60 -2.50 22.12
C ALA A 29 -6.57 -2.45 20.58
N LYS A 30 -5.97 -1.40 20.00
CA LYS A 30 -5.79 -1.29 18.54
C LYS A 30 -4.89 -2.38 17.98
N VAL A 31 -3.80 -2.74 18.68
CA VAL A 31 -2.93 -3.85 18.26
C VAL A 31 -3.64 -5.19 18.34
N ALA A 32 -4.50 -5.42 19.34
CA ALA A 32 -5.31 -6.64 19.39
C ALA A 32 -6.19 -6.79 18.13
N LYS A 33 -6.98 -5.75 17.80
CA LYS A 33 -7.77 -5.71 16.56
C LYS A 33 -6.91 -5.83 15.30
N ASN A 34 -5.72 -5.23 15.30
CA ASN A 34 -4.80 -5.33 14.17
C ASN A 34 -4.36 -6.77 13.93
N PHE A 35 -4.07 -7.54 14.97
CA PHE A 35 -3.66 -8.93 14.83
C PHE A 35 -4.81 -9.91 14.55
N GLU A 36 -6.03 -9.59 14.95
CA GLU A 36 -7.22 -10.25 14.39
C GLU A 36 -7.27 -10.05 12.87
N SER A 37 -7.03 -8.81 12.41
CA SER A 37 -6.95 -8.50 10.98
C SER A 37 -5.79 -9.22 10.27
N VAL A 38 -4.67 -9.49 10.97
CA VAL A 38 -3.56 -10.29 10.42
C VAL A 38 -4.01 -11.73 10.15
N GLY A 39 -4.77 -12.33 11.08
CA GLY A 39 -5.36 -13.65 10.87
C GLY A 39 -6.30 -13.67 9.66
N MET A 40 -7.15 -12.65 9.54
CA MET A 40 -8.03 -12.48 8.39
C MET A 40 -7.26 -12.29 7.07
N GLY A 41 -6.16 -11.55 7.07
CA GLY A 41 -5.33 -11.31 5.88
C GLY A 41 -4.80 -12.59 5.21
N LEU A 42 -4.55 -13.64 6.00
CA LEU A 42 -4.19 -14.96 5.48
C LEU A 42 -5.36 -15.60 4.71
N ILE A 43 -6.56 -15.52 5.28
CA ILE A 43 -7.78 -16.05 4.63
C ILE A 43 -8.09 -15.24 3.38
N GLU A 44 -7.97 -13.92 3.44
CA GLU A 44 -8.19 -13.00 2.33
C GLU A 44 -7.22 -13.20 1.17
N THR A 45 -5.97 -13.56 1.47
CA THR A 45 -5.01 -13.97 0.43
C THR A 45 -5.53 -15.21 -0.30
N GLY A 46 -6.05 -16.20 0.44
CA GLY A 46 -6.70 -17.36 -0.14
C GLY A 46 -7.95 -16.99 -0.96
N MET A 47 -8.78 -16.08 -0.45
CA MET A 47 -9.94 -15.57 -1.18
C MET A 47 -9.51 -14.92 -2.50
N ALA A 48 -8.54 -14.01 -2.46
CA ALA A 48 -8.06 -13.27 -3.61
C ALA A 48 -7.52 -14.18 -4.73
N TRP A 49 -6.73 -15.18 -4.36
CA TRP A 49 -6.05 -16.05 -5.32
C TRP A 49 -6.92 -17.20 -5.81
N PHE A 50 -7.87 -17.69 -5.01
CA PHE A 50 -8.61 -18.91 -5.34
C PHE A 50 -10.09 -18.69 -5.64
N TRP A 51 -10.75 -17.64 -5.12
CA TRP A 51 -12.17 -17.45 -5.41
C TRP A 51 -12.46 -17.12 -6.88
N PRO A 52 -13.57 -17.66 -7.44
CA PRO A 52 -14.06 -17.24 -8.74
C PRO A 52 -14.59 -15.80 -8.68
N THR A 53 -14.59 -15.10 -9.82
CA THR A 53 -14.99 -13.68 -9.92
C THR A 53 -16.41 -13.43 -9.38
N TRP A 54 -17.38 -14.33 -9.63
CA TRP A 54 -18.74 -14.17 -9.10
C TRP A 54 -18.78 -14.09 -7.56
N ARG A 55 -17.87 -14.79 -6.88
CA ARG A 55 -17.79 -14.76 -5.41
C ARG A 55 -17.11 -13.49 -4.92
N ILE A 56 -16.11 -12.98 -5.64
CA ILE A 56 -15.52 -11.66 -5.38
C ILE A 56 -16.60 -10.58 -5.49
N ASN A 57 -17.33 -10.54 -6.60
CA ASN A 57 -18.38 -9.53 -6.86
C ASN A 57 -19.53 -9.58 -5.84
N ARG A 58 -19.80 -10.76 -5.25
CA ARG A 58 -20.82 -10.90 -4.20
C ARG A 58 -20.41 -10.25 -2.87
N TRP A 59 -19.12 -10.29 -2.52
CA TRP A 59 -18.62 -9.87 -1.20
C TRP A 59 -17.89 -8.53 -1.22
N CYS A 60 -17.57 -8.01 -2.40
CA CYS A 60 -16.73 -6.84 -2.57
C CYS A 60 -17.44 -5.78 -3.41
N LYS A 61 -17.37 -4.54 -2.96
CA LYS A 61 -17.86 -3.35 -3.66
C LYS A 61 -16.68 -2.50 -4.11
N ALA A 62 -16.88 -1.73 -5.17
CA ALA A 62 -15.91 -0.77 -5.68
C ALA A 62 -16.58 0.60 -5.80
N GLU A 63 -15.95 1.61 -5.23
CA GLU A 63 -16.37 3.02 -5.27
C GLU A 63 -15.26 3.83 -5.95
N GLY A 64 -15.64 4.84 -6.74
CA GLY A 64 -14.68 5.72 -7.40
C GLY A 64 -14.05 5.16 -8.69
N LEU A 65 -14.65 4.14 -9.32
CA LEU A 65 -14.16 3.57 -10.59
C LEU A 65 -14.06 4.61 -11.71
N GLU A 66 -14.93 5.61 -11.68
CA GLU A 66 -14.94 6.76 -12.59
C GLU A 66 -13.64 7.56 -12.55
N ASN A 67 -12.91 7.56 -11.42
CA ASN A 67 -11.62 8.25 -11.31
C ASN A 67 -10.54 7.62 -12.20
N ILE A 68 -10.57 6.29 -12.34
CA ILE A 68 -9.69 5.57 -13.27
C ILE A 68 -10.11 5.84 -14.72
N ALA A 69 -11.41 5.74 -15.01
CA ALA A 69 -11.93 5.97 -16.35
C ALA A 69 -11.58 7.37 -16.88
N LYS A 70 -11.72 8.41 -16.03
CA LYS A 70 -11.36 9.79 -16.37
C LYS A 70 -9.87 9.92 -16.72
N ALA A 71 -8.98 9.32 -15.92
CA ALA A 71 -7.55 9.36 -16.19
C ALA A 71 -7.18 8.68 -17.51
N GLN A 72 -7.81 7.53 -17.81
CA GLN A 72 -7.58 6.81 -19.05
C GLN A 72 -8.12 7.55 -20.29
N GLN A 73 -9.27 8.23 -20.17
CA GLN A 73 -9.83 9.07 -21.23
C GLN A 73 -8.91 10.26 -21.58
N GLU A 74 -8.14 10.77 -20.62
CA GLU A 74 -7.09 11.78 -20.86
C GLU A 74 -5.81 11.20 -21.50
N GLY A 75 -5.78 9.90 -21.83
CA GLY A 75 -4.60 9.24 -22.40
C GLY A 75 -3.43 9.09 -21.42
N LYS A 76 -3.69 9.22 -20.10
CA LYS A 76 -2.66 9.08 -19.07
C LYS A 76 -2.62 7.66 -18.52
N GLY A 77 -1.41 7.14 -18.33
CA GLY A 77 -1.21 6.01 -17.42
C GLY A 77 -1.57 6.38 -15.99
N VAL A 78 -1.81 5.39 -15.15
CA VAL A 78 -2.21 5.59 -13.74
C VAL A 78 -1.15 5.02 -12.83
N LEU A 79 -0.59 5.87 -11.97
CA LEU A 79 0.19 5.43 -10.82
C LEU A 79 -0.78 5.23 -9.66
N LEU A 80 -1.21 3.99 -9.49
CA LEU A 80 -2.19 3.61 -8.48
C LEU A 80 -1.46 3.40 -7.15
N ILE A 81 -1.65 4.34 -6.23
CA ILE A 81 -1.01 4.35 -4.92
C ILE A 81 -1.79 3.44 -3.98
N GLY A 82 -1.25 2.25 -3.76
CA GLY A 82 -1.70 1.33 -2.72
C GLY A 82 -0.85 1.46 -1.47
N LEU A 83 -1.37 0.97 -0.35
CA LEU A 83 -0.63 0.83 0.90
C LEU A 83 -0.64 -0.64 1.33
N HIS A 84 0.30 -1.02 2.19
CA HIS A 84 0.34 -2.37 2.75
C HIS A 84 -0.73 -2.54 3.85
N PHE A 85 -2.00 -2.52 3.46
CA PHE A 85 -3.11 -3.01 4.27
C PHE A 85 -3.10 -4.54 4.29
N LEU A 86 -3.68 -5.14 5.33
CA LEU A 86 -3.74 -6.60 5.46
C LEU A 86 -4.67 -7.26 4.43
N THR A 87 -5.57 -6.45 3.84
CA THR A 87 -6.48 -6.78 2.73
C THR A 87 -5.83 -6.64 1.34
N LEU A 88 -4.52 -6.37 1.26
CA LEU A 88 -3.77 -6.01 0.05
C LEU A 88 -4.08 -6.92 -1.17
N GLU A 89 -3.96 -8.23 -1.01
CA GLU A 89 -4.17 -9.18 -2.10
C GLU A 89 -5.62 -9.17 -2.59
N LEU A 90 -6.58 -9.03 -1.67
CA LEU A 90 -7.99 -8.93 -2.01
C LEU A 90 -8.28 -7.58 -2.70
N GLY A 91 -7.69 -6.48 -2.26
CA GLY A 91 -7.77 -5.19 -2.94
C GLY A 91 -7.25 -5.24 -4.37
N ALA A 92 -6.10 -5.88 -4.60
CA ALA A 92 -5.56 -6.08 -5.94
C ALA A 92 -6.45 -6.98 -6.82
N ARG A 93 -7.12 -7.97 -6.22
CA ARG A 93 -8.11 -8.81 -6.90
C ARG A 93 -9.36 -8.03 -7.30
N ILE A 94 -9.95 -7.26 -6.37
CA ILE A 94 -11.14 -6.44 -6.63
C ILE A 94 -10.82 -5.41 -7.72
N PHE A 95 -9.70 -4.70 -7.58
CA PHE A 95 -9.27 -3.70 -8.57
C PHE A 95 -9.13 -4.33 -9.96
N GLY A 96 -8.35 -5.40 -10.07
CA GLY A 96 -8.07 -6.02 -11.37
C GLY A 96 -9.30 -6.61 -12.06
N VAL A 97 -10.35 -7.00 -11.33
CA VAL A 97 -11.62 -7.44 -11.95
C VAL A 97 -12.27 -6.31 -12.76
N HIS A 98 -12.10 -5.06 -12.34
CA HIS A 98 -12.63 -3.88 -13.03
C HIS A 98 -11.61 -3.26 -13.99
N ASN A 99 -10.33 -3.17 -13.57
CA ASN A 99 -9.27 -2.47 -14.27
C ASN A 99 -7.96 -3.27 -14.17
N PRO A 100 -7.71 -4.26 -15.05
CA PRO A 100 -6.49 -5.05 -15.01
C PRO A 100 -5.22 -4.18 -15.09
N GLY A 101 -4.37 -4.25 -14.07
CA GLY A 101 -3.16 -3.45 -13.96
C GLY A 101 -1.87 -4.27 -14.00
N VAL A 102 -0.76 -3.59 -13.75
CA VAL A 102 0.59 -4.13 -13.63
C VAL A 102 1.00 -4.13 -12.16
N GLY A 103 1.25 -5.32 -11.61
CA GLY A 103 1.64 -5.45 -10.21
C GLY A 103 3.15 -5.30 -10.03
N VAL A 104 3.58 -4.44 -9.11
CA VAL A 104 5.00 -4.34 -8.72
C VAL A 104 5.27 -5.22 -7.49
N TYR A 105 6.29 -6.07 -7.54
CA TYR A 105 6.59 -6.99 -6.43
C TYR A 105 8.07 -7.32 -6.26
N ARG A 106 8.40 -7.92 -5.11
CA ARG A 106 9.65 -8.68 -4.92
C ARG A 106 9.32 -10.16 -5.06
N PRO A 107 10.03 -10.93 -5.91
CA PRO A 107 9.90 -12.38 -5.93
C PRO A 107 10.08 -12.97 -4.53
N ASN A 108 9.25 -13.97 -4.21
CA ASN A 108 9.41 -14.72 -2.98
C ASN A 108 10.68 -15.58 -3.06
N ASP A 109 11.38 -15.75 -1.94
CA ASP A 109 12.57 -16.59 -1.89
C ASP A 109 12.20 -18.07 -2.11
N ASN A 110 10.98 -18.48 -1.72
CA ASN A 110 10.41 -19.78 -2.04
C ASN A 110 9.71 -19.74 -3.42
N LYS A 111 10.23 -20.49 -4.38
CA LYS A 111 9.74 -20.51 -5.77
C LYS A 111 8.32 -21.05 -5.94
N VAL A 112 7.87 -21.96 -5.08
CA VAL A 112 6.48 -22.46 -5.13
C VAL A 112 5.52 -21.38 -4.66
N VAL A 113 5.87 -20.67 -3.57
CA VAL A 113 5.07 -19.55 -3.08
C VAL A 113 5.07 -18.40 -4.09
N ASP A 114 6.21 -18.14 -4.73
CA ASP A 114 6.36 -17.13 -5.77
C ASP A 114 5.45 -17.41 -6.97
N TRP A 115 5.46 -18.65 -7.46
CA TRP A 115 4.58 -19.12 -8.53
C TRP A 115 3.10 -18.98 -8.14
N MET A 116 2.71 -19.46 -6.95
CA MET A 116 1.32 -19.41 -6.49
C MET A 116 0.82 -17.96 -6.34
N GLN A 117 1.64 -17.09 -5.75
CA GLN A 117 1.35 -15.66 -5.61
C GLN A 117 1.17 -15.00 -6.98
N THR A 118 2.06 -15.29 -7.92
CA THR A 118 2.02 -14.72 -9.27
C THR A 118 0.79 -15.23 -10.02
N TRP A 119 0.54 -16.55 -10.00
CA TRP A 119 -0.65 -17.15 -10.58
C TRP A 119 -1.93 -16.50 -10.04
N GLY A 120 -2.06 -16.36 -8.72
CA GLY A 120 -3.23 -15.76 -8.07
C GLY A 120 -3.46 -14.30 -8.49
N ARG A 121 -2.39 -13.49 -8.52
CA ARG A 121 -2.45 -12.08 -8.92
C ARG A 121 -2.82 -11.89 -10.40
N LEU A 122 -2.33 -12.76 -11.28
CA LEU A 122 -2.58 -12.70 -12.73
C LEU A 122 -3.99 -13.14 -13.13
N ARG A 123 -4.79 -13.68 -12.22
CA ARG A 123 -6.21 -13.99 -12.49
C ARG A 123 -7.07 -12.77 -12.82
N SER A 124 -6.60 -11.56 -12.50
CA SER A 124 -7.28 -10.28 -12.74
C SER A 124 -6.32 -9.17 -13.18
N ASN A 125 -5.02 -9.46 -13.35
CA ASN A 125 -4.03 -8.45 -13.67
C ASN A 125 -3.20 -8.90 -14.85
N LYS A 126 -2.56 -7.94 -15.54
CA LYS A 126 -1.90 -8.17 -16.83
C LYS A 126 -0.60 -8.95 -16.67
N TYR A 127 0.34 -8.40 -15.91
CA TYR A 127 1.66 -8.98 -15.66
C TYR A 127 2.28 -8.36 -14.39
N MET A 128 3.43 -8.89 -14.00
CA MET A 128 4.17 -8.44 -12.82
C MET A 128 5.52 -7.84 -13.20
N LEU A 129 5.93 -6.77 -12.53
CA LEU A 129 7.26 -6.16 -12.63
C LEU A 129 8.02 -6.31 -11.31
N ASP A 130 9.32 -6.59 -11.39
CA ASP A 130 10.17 -6.54 -10.20
C ASP A 130 10.24 -5.08 -9.69
N ARG A 131 10.19 -4.89 -8.38
CA ARG A 131 10.30 -3.57 -7.73
C ARG A 131 11.58 -2.80 -8.09
N LYS A 132 12.62 -3.47 -8.60
CA LYS A 132 13.85 -2.84 -9.09
C LYS A 132 13.74 -2.37 -10.55
N ASP A 133 12.73 -2.83 -11.30
CA ASP A 133 12.53 -2.46 -12.71
C ASP A 133 11.77 -1.14 -12.85
N VAL A 134 12.42 -0.06 -12.39
CA VAL A 134 11.87 1.30 -12.49
C VAL A 134 11.65 1.71 -13.95
N LYS A 135 12.50 1.23 -14.88
CA LYS A 135 12.36 1.52 -16.30
C LYS A 135 11.09 0.87 -16.89
N GLY A 136 10.83 -0.39 -16.54
CA GLY A 136 9.60 -1.10 -16.90
C GLY A 136 8.35 -0.39 -16.37
N MET A 137 8.38 0.08 -15.12
CA MET A 137 7.27 0.85 -14.55
C MET A 137 7.02 2.15 -15.34
N ILE A 138 8.07 2.93 -15.64
CA ILE A 138 7.94 4.16 -16.42
C ILE A 138 7.39 3.88 -17.82
N ARG A 139 7.86 2.79 -18.46
CA ARG A 139 7.37 2.37 -19.77
C ARG A 139 5.87 2.04 -19.73
N ALA A 140 5.43 1.22 -18.77
CA ALA A 140 4.03 0.86 -18.60
C ALA A 140 3.15 2.10 -18.39
N LEU A 141 3.59 3.07 -17.56
CA LEU A 141 2.88 4.34 -17.36
C LEU A 141 2.77 5.16 -18.65
N LYS A 142 3.82 5.22 -19.46
CA LYS A 142 3.80 5.93 -20.75
C LYS A 142 2.94 5.25 -21.80
N GLU A 143 2.77 3.93 -21.70
CA GLU A 143 1.88 3.12 -22.55
C GLU A 143 0.41 3.20 -22.08
N GLY A 144 0.09 4.04 -21.09
CA GLY A 144 -1.28 4.23 -20.60
C GLY A 144 -1.73 3.17 -19.61
N GLU A 145 -0.81 2.32 -19.11
CA GLU A 145 -1.17 1.27 -18.18
C GLU A 145 -1.31 1.76 -16.74
N ILE A 146 -1.95 0.93 -15.92
CA ILE A 146 -2.12 1.15 -14.49
C ILE A 146 -1.01 0.41 -13.77
N VAL A 147 -0.09 1.13 -13.12
CA VAL A 147 0.98 0.55 -12.31
C VAL A 147 0.65 0.68 -10.84
N TRP A 148 0.62 -0.46 -10.16
CA TRP A 148 0.38 -0.53 -8.73
C TRP A 148 1.67 -0.27 -7.95
N TYR A 149 1.67 0.74 -7.09
CA TYR A 149 2.86 1.15 -6.35
C TYR A 149 2.57 1.46 -4.89
N ALA A 150 3.44 1.00 -3.99
CA ALA A 150 3.27 1.15 -2.54
C ALA A 150 4.45 1.90 -1.89
N PRO A 151 4.30 3.21 -1.56
CA PRO A 151 5.36 4.05 -1.02
C PRO A 151 5.50 4.00 0.51
N ASP A 152 4.67 3.21 1.20
CA ASP A 152 4.48 3.28 2.65
C ASP A 152 5.46 2.42 3.47
N HIS A 153 6.39 1.71 2.82
CA HIS A 153 7.42 0.92 3.50
C HIS A 153 8.77 1.64 3.61
N ASP A 154 9.61 1.15 4.54
CA ASP A 154 11.00 1.58 4.68
C ASP A 154 11.93 0.71 3.83
N TYR A 155 12.41 1.29 2.73
CA TYR A 155 13.29 0.66 1.75
C TYR A 155 14.78 0.86 2.04
N GLY A 156 15.13 1.42 3.21
CA GLY A 156 16.51 1.75 3.56
C GLY A 156 16.90 3.18 3.17
N PRO A 157 18.16 3.56 3.41
CA PRO A 157 18.64 4.93 3.17
C PRO A 157 18.91 5.21 1.69
N ARG A 158 18.98 4.18 0.84
CA ARG A 158 19.16 4.34 -0.60
C ARG A 158 17.83 4.73 -1.23
N SER A 159 17.82 5.84 -1.98
CA SER A 159 16.60 6.37 -2.64
C SER A 159 15.47 6.68 -1.67
N SER A 160 15.84 7.21 -0.50
CA SER A 160 14.91 7.73 0.49
C SER A 160 15.39 9.08 1.00
N VAL A 161 14.43 9.94 1.30
CA VAL A 161 14.62 11.18 2.06
C VAL A 161 14.05 10.99 3.47
N PHE A 162 14.51 11.81 4.42
CA PHE A 162 13.99 11.82 5.79
C PHE A 162 12.97 12.94 5.94
N VAL A 163 11.69 12.58 5.99
CA VAL A 163 10.57 13.54 6.01
C VAL A 163 9.50 13.10 7.03
N PRO A 164 8.59 14.00 7.45
CA PRO A 164 7.57 13.68 8.44
C PRO A 164 6.58 12.61 7.97
N LEU A 165 6.24 11.66 8.85
CA LEU A 165 5.12 10.73 8.72
C LEU A 165 4.43 10.58 10.08
N PHE A 166 3.20 11.06 10.21
CA PHE A 166 2.53 11.32 11.48
C PHE A 166 3.42 12.15 12.42
N ALA A 167 3.47 11.83 13.72
CA ALA A 167 4.34 12.49 14.69
C ALA A 167 5.84 12.17 14.53
N VAL A 168 6.23 11.37 13.52
CA VAL A 168 7.62 11.02 13.28
C VAL A 168 8.24 11.99 12.28
N GLU A 169 8.99 12.98 12.76
CA GLU A 169 9.60 14.05 11.94
C GLU A 169 10.57 13.56 10.85
N GLN A 170 11.28 12.47 11.13
CA GLN A 170 12.31 11.91 10.25
C GLN A 170 12.03 10.43 10.02
N ALA A 171 11.12 10.14 9.09
CA ALA A 171 10.87 8.81 8.56
C ALA A 171 11.58 8.67 7.21
N ALA A 172 12.28 7.56 6.99
CA ALA A 172 12.82 7.24 5.68
C ALA A 172 11.65 6.96 4.72
N THR A 173 11.44 7.83 3.75
CA THR A 173 10.38 7.72 2.73
C THR A 173 11.02 7.66 1.36
N THR A 174 10.57 6.70 0.56
CA THR A 174 11.11 6.47 -0.78
C THR A 174 10.87 7.65 -1.71
N THR A 175 11.87 7.94 -2.55
CA THR A 175 11.77 8.93 -3.63
C THR A 175 11.19 8.33 -4.92
N GLY A 176 10.79 7.05 -4.91
CA GLY A 176 10.28 6.36 -6.10
C GLY A 176 9.03 7.00 -6.70
N THR A 177 8.09 7.50 -5.88
CA THR A 177 6.92 8.23 -6.37
C THR A 177 7.33 9.46 -7.19
N TYR A 178 8.31 10.23 -6.71
CA TYR A 178 8.84 11.41 -7.41
C TYR A 178 9.40 11.02 -8.79
N ILE A 179 10.21 9.95 -8.85
CA ILE A 179 10.81 9.46 -10.08
C ILE A 179 9.73 9.02 -11.08
N LEU A 180 8.78 8.20 -10.64
CA LEU A 180 7.70 7.68 -11.48
C LEU A 180 6.78 8.80 -11.98
N ALA A 181 6.41 9.73 -11.11
CA ALA A 181 5.57 10.87 -11.46
C ALA A 181 6.25 11.79 -12.47
N ARG A 182 7.53 12.13 -12.27
CA ARG A 182 8.29 13.02 -13.15
C ARG A 182 8.56 12.41 -14.52
N MET A 183 8.91 11.13 -14.57
CA MET A 183 9.33 10.45 -15.81
C MET A 183 8.16 9.85 -16.59
N GLY A 184 7.15 9.32 -15.89
CA GLY A 184 5.97 8.70 -16.48
C GLY A 184 4.81 9.67 -16.71
N LYS A 185 4.78 10.82 -16.00
CA LYS A 185 3.68 11.80 -16.02
C LYS A 185 2.26 11.19 -15.90
N PRO A 186 2.05 10.22 -14.99
CA PRO A 186 0.77 9.56 -14.86
C PRO A 186 -0.24 10.39 -14.06
N ALA A 187 -1.50 9.99 -14.09
CA ALA A 187 -2.44 10.35 -13.03
C ALA A 187 -2.07 9.58 -11.74
N ILE A 188 -1.88 10.28 -10.63
CA ILE A 188 -1.57 9.66 -9.34
C ILE A 188 -2.88 9.50 -8.57
N ILE A 189 -3.30 8.25 -8.34
CA ILE A 189 -4.60 7.93 -7.76
C ILE A 189 -4.39 7.04 -6.53
N PRO A 190 -4.72 7.49 -5.32
CA PRO A 190 -4.76 6.64 -4.14
C PRO A 190 -5.95 5.69 -4.18
N PHE A 191 -5.78 4.49 -3.63
CA PHE A 191 -6.89 3.60 -3.40
C PHE A 191 -6.62 2.71 -2.18
N ASN A 192 -7.68 2.20 -1.57
CA ASN A 192 -7.61 1.24 -0.48
C ASN A 192 -8.74 0.21 -0.57
N ALA A 193 -8.56 -0.96 0.05
CA ALA A 193 -9.61 -1.95 0.21
C ALA A 193 -9.85 -2.17 1.71
N VAL A 194 -11.04 -1.78 2.19
CA VAL A 194 -11.39 -1.78 3.60
C VAL A 194 -12.39 -2.90 3.87
N ARG A 195 -12.11 -3.72 4.88
CA ARG A 195 -13.07 -4.67 5.44
C ARG A 195 -14.08 -3.92 6.30
N ALA A 196 -15.37 -4.19 6.12
CA ALA A 196 -16.41 -3.65 7.00
C ALA A 196 -16.29 -4.24 8.42
N GLU A 197 -16.48 -3.40 9.45
CA GLU A 197 -16.33 -3.83 10.85
C GLU A 197 -17.40 -4.87 11.28
N ASP A 198 -18.56 -4.85 10.63
CA ASP A 198 -19.67 -5.79 10.84
C ASP A 198 -19.51 -7.11 10.08
N GLY A 199 -18.43 -7.29 9.31
CA GLY A 199 -18.20 -8.48 8.51
C GLY A 199 -19.08 -8.61 7.26
N SER A 200 -19.81 -7.55 6.87
CA SER A 200 -20.70 -7.56 5.69
C SER A 200 -19.96 -7.66 4.35
N GLY A 201 -18.65 -7.42 4.32
CA GLY A 201 -17.82 -7.57 3.13
C GLY A 201 -16.68 -6.55 3.09
N TYR A 202 -16.34 -6.15 1.86
CA TYR A 202 -15.21 -5.28 1.55
C TYR A 202 -15.64 -4.15 0.63
N THR A 203 -15.09 -2.95 0.86
CA THR A 203 -15.23 -1.82 -0.05
C THR A 203 -13.85 -1.38 -0.51
N MET A 204 -13.62 -1.45 -1.81
CA MET A 204 -12.50 -0.79 -2.46
C MET A 204 -12.89 0.64 -2.76
N VAL A 205 -12.14 1.62 -2.23
CA VAL A 205 -12.39 3.04 -2.47
C VAL A 205 -11.23 3.59 -3.30
N ILE A 206 -11.53 4.04 -4.51
CA ILE A 206 -10.59 4.70 -5.41
C ILE A 206 -10.79 6.21 -5.24
N GLN A 207 -9.76 6.89 -4.77
CA GLN A 207 -9.83 8.34 -4.53
C GLN A 207 -9.76 9.11 -5.85
N PRO A 208 -10.17 10.39 -5.86
CA PRO A 208 -9.81 11.30 -6.94
C PRO A 208 -8.29 11.34 -7.12
N ARG A 209 -7.85 11.67 -8.35
CA ARG A 209 -6.43 11.90 -8.60
C ARG A 209 -5.91 13.07 -7.76
N LEU A 210 -4.65 13.01 -7.39
CA LEU A 210 -3.96 14.15 -6.79
C LEU A 210 -3.75 15.22 -7.86
N GLU A 211 -4.42 16.36 -7.71
CA GLU A 211 -4.13 17.55 -8.51
C GLU A 211 -2.85 18.21 -7.99
N ASP A 212 -2.05 18.78 -8.88
CA ASP A 212 -0.86 19.58 -8.56
C ASP A 212 0.15 18.89 -7.62
N PHE A 213 0.36 17.58 -7.78
CA PHE A 213 1.34 16.84 -6.98
C PHE A 213 2.75 17.46 -7.18
N PRO A 214 3.45 17.86 -6.09
CA PRO A 214 4.67 18.64 -6.19
C PRO A 214 5.84 17.82 -6.75
N LEU A 215 6.57 18.40 -7.70
CA LEU A 215 7.68 17.76 -8.42
C LEU A 215 8.94 18.64 -8.51
N GLU A 216 9.06 19.65 -7.65
CA GLU A 216 10.23 20.53 -7.55
C GLU A 216 11.46 19.70 -7.17
N ASN A 217 11.35 18.91 -6.10
CA ASN A 217 12.38 17.98 -5.65
C ASN A 217 11.76 16.77 -4.92
N GLU A 218 12.59 15.76 -4.68
CA GLU A 218 12.20 14.51 -4.05
C GLU A 218 11.70 14.66 -2.60
N THR A 219 12.20 15.64 -1.86
CA THR A 219 11.79 15.93 -0.47
C THR A 219 10.36 16.45 -0.41
N VAL A 220 10.03 17.45 -1.23
CA VAL A 220 8.68 18.03 -1.27
C VAL A 220 7.65 16.99 -1.72
N ALA A 221 7.97 16.22 -2.76
CA ALA A 221 7.14 15.12 -3.23
C ALA A 221 6.92 14.03 -2.16
N ALA A 222 7.96 13.67 -1.40
CA ALA A 222 7.86 12.69 -0.33
C ALA A 222 7.01 13.19 0.85
N ILE A 223 7.08 14.48 1.19
CA ILE A 223 6.20 15.09 2.22
C ILE A 223 4.74 14.99 1.78
N ALA A 224 4.43 15.41 0.53
CA ALA A 224 3.08 15.33 -0.01
C ALA A 224 2.56 13.89 -0.05
N MET A 225 3.40 12.94 -0.48
CA MET A 225 3.02 11.53 -0.51
C MET A 225 2.83 10.94 0.90
N ASN A 226 3.62 11.33 1.89
CA ASN A 226 3.38 10.90 3.27
C ASN A 226 2.04 11.41 3.80
N LYS A 227 1.56 12.61 3.40
CA LYS A 227 0.23 13.10 3.78
C LYS A 227 -0.89 12.24 3.18
N VAL A 228 -0.74 11.80 1.94
CA VAL A 228 -1.64 10.82 1.32
C VAL A 228 -1.62 9.50 2.09
N VAL A 229 -0.43 9.00 2.44
CA VAL A 229 -0.27 7.78 3.23
C VAL A 229 -0.94 7.91 4.61
N GLU A 230 -0.79 9.04 5.29
CA GLU A 230 -1.45 9.31 6.57
C GLU A 230 -2.98 9.24 6.44
N GLN A 231 -3.54 9.92 5.44
CA GLN A 231 -4.98 9.93 5.17
C GLN A 231 -5.51 8.51 4.91
N GLU A 232 -4.83 7.73 4.07
CA GLU A 232 -5.26 6.38 3.73
C GLU A 232 -5.13 5.42 4.92
N ILE A 233 -4.09 5.53 5.75
CA ILE A 233 -3.96 4.76 6.99
C ILE A 233 -5.11 5.06 7.96
N LEU A 234 -5.50 6.33 8.10
CA LEU A 234 -6.54 6.75 9.04
C LEU A 234 -7.94 6.25 8.66
N ARG A 235 -8.18 5.84 7.42
CA ARG A 235 -9.48 5.24 7.01
C ARG A 235 -9.77 3.92 7.72
N ALA A 236 -8.75 3.10 7.96
CA ALA A 236 -8.90 1.84 8.67
C ALA A 236 -7.58 1.45 9.37
N PRO A 237 -7.20 2.17 10.44
CA PRO A 237 -5.87 2.04 11.03
C PRO A 237 -5.61 0.65 11.60
N THR A 238 -6.63 -0.08 12.05
CA THR A 238 -6.47 -1.46 12.52
C THR A 238 -6.24 -2.46 11.39
N GLN A 239 -6.41 -2.06 10.13
CA GLN A 239 -6.18 -2.93 8.96
C GLN A 239 -4.84 -2.66 8.27
N TYR A 240 -4.12 -1.60 8.65
CA TYR A 240 -2.78 -1.32 8.15
C TYR A 240 -1.73 -2.30 8.70
N MET A 241 -0.70 -2.66 7.93
CA MET A 241 0.34 -3.61 8.34
C MET A 241 1.37 -2.97 9.31
N TRP A 242 0.92 -2.63 10.52
CA TRP A 242 1.77 -2.10 11.60
C TRP A 242 2.89 -3.05 12.04
N MET A 243 2.93 -4.29 11.56
CA MET A 243 3.99 -5.26 11.88
C MET A 243 5.31 -5.02 11.12
N HIS A 244 5.31 -4.12 10.13
CA HIS A 244 6.52 -3.70 9.44
C HIS A 244 7.33 -2.75 10.34
N ARG A 245 8.67 -2.89 10.36
CA ARG A 245 9.55 -1.93 11.04
C ARG A 245 9.66 -0.64 10.21
N ARG A 246 8.59 0.17 10.18
CA ARG A 246 8.44 1.37 9.33
C ARG A 246 9.48 2.46 9.59
N PHE A 247 10.05 2.51 10.78
CA PHE A 247 10.98 3.56 11.20
C PHE A 247 12.39 3.01 11.54
N LYS A 248 12.81 1.93 10.85
CA LYS A 248 14.07 1.22 11.17
C LYS A 248 15.28 2.00 10.64
N THR A 249 15.12 2.67 9.51
CA THR A 249 16.16 3.49 8.89
C THR A 249 16.08 4.88 9.50
N ARG A 250 17.23 5.39 9.93
CA ARG A 250 17.38 6.70 10.58
C ARG A 250 18.53 7.47 9.91
N PRO A 251 18.56 8.81 10.07
CA PRO A 251 19.72 9.61 9.73
C PRO A 251 20.99 9.06 10.39
N LYS A 252 22.14 9.22 9.72
CA LYS A 252 23.43 8.72 10.21
C LYS A 252 23.69 9.23 11.64
N GLY A 253 24.07 8.32 12.54
CA GLY A 253 24.37 8.64 13.94
C GLY A 253 23.17 8.63 14.89
N MET A 254 21.94 8.49 14.40
CA MET A 254 20.76 8.39 15.28
C MET A 254 20.52 6.94 15.77
N PRO A 255 20.04 6.77 17.02
CA PRO A 255 19.76 5.45 17.58
C PRO A 255 18.56 4.75 16.93
N SER A 256 18.53 3.41 17.04
CA SER A 256 17.40 2.57 16.62
C SER A 256 16.11 2.96 17.35
N ARG A 257 14.98 2.89 16.65
CA ARG A 257 13.64 3.04 17.25
C ARG A 257 13.01 1.73 17.71
N TYR A 258 13.61 0.58 17.39
CA TYR A 258 13.17 -0.78 17.75
C TYR A 258 14.26 -1.58 18.44
#